data_AF-A0A9E2R9R3-F1
#
_entry.id   AF-A0A9E2R9R3-F1
#
_cell.length_a   1.000
_cell.length_b   1.000
_cell.length_c   1.000
_cell.angle_alpha   90.00
_cell.angle_beta   90.00
_cell.angle_gamma   90.00
#
_symmetry.space_group_name_H-M   'P 1'
#
loop_
_entity.id
_entity.type
_entity.pdbx_description
1 polymer ?
#
loop_
_entity_poly.entity_id
_entity_poly.type
_entity_poly.pdbx_seq_one_letter_code
_entity_poly.pdbx_strand_id
1 'polypeptide(L)'
;MREQDGSQSEDANLSDLSDEVVDESTPPPSTISAGRLDALSRELSRDLPCLRCGYDLVGLSVRDRCPECGTPVRATLLAVVDPLAAELAPIYSPRILFAAMCVWSISTLFCSLAVWIMRGLEFATAGGPQPALIGWLGPAAAGLLALAGVSLVPVARPHGRLEPGTASGVMVAIVAYLCIAALLWFTFTGVDAQTPTIFASATADDGRRTMLRLASGAATAVIVLGLSRVWKSLQSRSVLMRSGRLDRQSTPSLLAAIAIAAAGDIIWLLFKPEQDTSIEGSLVRIISIALIGVGSMLLTVGIVAIVIDVIKLRPVILAAPLTFDDMTRPDSRRGTPPSASRGSPLGSDS
;
A
#
# COMPACT_ATOMS: atom_id res chain seq x y z
N MET A 1 8.91 31.02 3.26
CA MET A 1 7.81 30.12 2.88
C MET A 1 7.34 29.50 4.19
N ARG A 2 6.23 30.03 4.72
CA ARG A 2 5.72 29.76 6.08
C ARG A 2 4.82 28.52 6.03
N GLU A 3 5.23 27.46 6.72
CA GLU A 3 4.34 26.41 7.22
C GLU A 3 4.65 26.27 8.71
N GLN A 4 3.80 26.88 9.52
CA GLN A 4 3.86 26.82 10.97
C GLN A 4 2.43 26.63 11.49
N ASP A 5 2.30 25.66 12.37
CA ASP A 5 1.28 25.48 13.41
C ASP A 5 -0.17 25.20 13.03
N GLY A 6 -0.60 23.97 13.35
CA GLY A 6 -1.98 23.53 13.36
C GLY A 6 -2.15 22.15 13.99
N SER A 7 -1.54 21.91 15.16
CA SER A 7 -1.71 20.65 15.93
C SER A 7 -1.95 20.92 17.43
N GLN A 8 -2.86 21.84 17.74
CA GLN A 8 -3.33 22.04 19.11
C GLN A 8 -4.83 21.76 19.21
N SER A 9 -5.16 20.87 20.15
CA SER A 9 -6.42 20.68 20.86
C SER A 9 -7.65 20.13 20.11
N GLU A 10 -7.69 18.81 19.87
CA GLU A 10 -8.94 18.09 19.51
C GLU A 10 -9.33 16.99 20.53
N ASP A 11 -8.75 16.97 21.73
CA ASP A 11 -9.01 15.92 22.74
C ASP A 11 -9.93 16.35 23.90
N ALA A 12 -10.63 17.48 23.80
CA ALA A 12 -11.36 18.05 24.95
C ALA A 12 -12.90 17.91 24.94
N ASN A 13 -13.53 17.16 24.02
CA ASN A 13 -15.00 17.19 23.95
C ASN A 13 -15.70 15.88 23.52
N LEU A 14 -15.15 14.71 23.89
CA LEU A 14 -15.78 13.42 23.59
C LEU A 14 -16.71 12.89 24.70
N SER A 15 -16.83 13.59 25.83
CA SER A 15 -17.70 13.18 26.95
C SER A 15 -19.07 13.86 26.97
N ASP A 16 -19.39 14.69 25.98
CA ASP A 16 -20.64 15.47 25.94
C ASP A 16 -21.62 15.01 24.82
N LEU A 17 -21.37 13.85 24.20
CA LEU A 17 -22.20 13.29 23.11
C LEU A 17 -22.97 12.02 23.50
N SER A 18 -22.98 11.62 24.78
CA SER A 18 -23.69 10.43 25.24
C SER A 18 -25.15 10.68 25.66
N ASP A 19 -25.66 11.92 25.59
CA ASP A 19 -27.04 12.28 25.95
C ASP A 19 -27.81 12.96 24.79
N GLU A 20 -27.50 12.61 23.53
CA GLU A 20 -28.41 12.93 22.43
C GLU A 20 -29.63 11.99 22.53
N VAL A 21 -30.60 12.46 23.32
CA VAL A 21 -31.97 11.96 23.39
C VAL A 21 -32.44 11.73 21.96
N VAL A 22 -32.53 10.45 21.57
CA VAL A 22 -33.15 10.03 20.32
C VAL A 22 -34.60 10.49 20.39
N ASP A 23 -34.88 11.63 19.78
CA ASP A 23 -36.22 12.17 19.63
C ASP A 23 -37.02 11.21 18.72
N GLU A 24 -37.77 10.33 19.39
CA GLU A 24 -38.70 9.34 18.84
C GLU A 24 -39.91 10.01 18.14
N SER A 25 -39.84 11.31 17.87
CA SER A 25 -40.76 12.03 16.98
C SER A 25 -40.25 12.15 15.53
N THR A 26 -39.08 11.59 15.21
CA THR A 26 -38.61 11.54 13.81
C THR A 26 -39.62 10.74 12.98
N PRO A 27 -40.36 11.37 12.03
CA PRO A 27 -41.39 10.68 11.27
C PRO A 27 -40.75 9.51 10.51
N PRO A 28 -41.43 8.36 10.41
CA PRO A 28 -40.91 7.20 9.69
C PRO A 28 -40.48 7.65 8.30
N PRO A 29 -39.32 7.17 7.78
CA PRO A 29 -38.79 7.59 6.50
C PRO A 29 -39.90 7.47 5.47
N SER A 30 -40.32 8.62 4.96
CA SER A 30 -41.45 8.71 4.04
C SER A 30 -41.16 7.76 2.92
N THR A 31 -41.95 6.68 2.81
CA THR A 31 -41.84 5.71 1.74
C THR A 31 -41.87 6.49 0.44
N ILE A 32 -40.72 6.58 -0.23
CA ILE A 32 -40.61 7.22 -1.53
C ILE A 32 -41.54 6.42 -2.44
N SER A 33 -42.75 6.94 -2.66
CA SER A 33 -43.76 6.33 -3.51
C SER A 33 -43.10 5.99 -4.84
N ALA A 34 -43.31 4.77 -5.33
CA ALA A 34 -42.74 4.27 -6.58
C ALA A 34 -42.97 5.23 -7.76
N GLY A 35 -44.05 6.01 -7.74
CA GLY A 35 -44.33 7.05 -8.74
C GLY A 35 -43.35 8.23 -8.75
N ARG A 36 -42.67 8.54 -7.63
CA ARG A 36 -41.68 9.64 -7.55
C ARG A 36 -40.34 9.26 -8.16
N LEU A 37 -39.96 7.98 -8.11
CA LEU A 37 -38.80 7.45 -8.84
C LEU A 37 -39.05 7.41 -10.36
N ASP A 38 -40.29 7.15 -10.77
CA ASP A 38 -40.71 7.27 -12.18
C ASP A 38 -40.75 8.72 -12.68
N ALA A 39 -40.99 9.69 -11.80
CA ALA A 39 -40.92 11.12 -12.14
C ALA A 39 -39.46 11.63 -12.21
N LEU A 40 -38.58 11.20 -11.30
CA LEU A 40 -37.13 11.53 -11.32
C LEU A 40 -36.39 10.89 -12.51
N SER A 41 -36.93 9.82 -13.09
CA SER A 41 -36.38 9.17 -14.28
C SER A 41 -36.90 9.74 -15.60
N ARG A 42 -37.76 10.77 -15.57
CA ARG A 42 -38.41 11.27 -16.78
C ARG A 42 -37.58 12.26 -17.58
N GLU A 43 -36.94 13.28 -17.02
CA GLU A 43 -36.27 14.28 -17.87
C GLU A 43 -35.00 14.85 -17.23
N LEU A 44 -33.90 14.75 -17.98
CA LEU A 44 -32.68 15.48 -17.68
C LEU A 44 -32.93 16.97 -17.85
N SER A 45 -32.95 17.69 -16.74
CA SER A 45 -33.35 19.11 -16.67
C SER A 45 -32.17 20.07 -16.83
N ARG A 46 -30.95 19.55 -16.99
CA ARG A 46 -29.70 20.33 -17.09
C ARG A 46 -28.98 19.93 -18.37
N ASP A 47 -28.41 20.91 -19.08
CA ASP A 47 -27.64 20.71 -20.30
C ASP A 47 -26.63 19.56 -20.11
N LEU A 48 -26.83 18.48 -20.86
CA LEU A 48 -26.00 17.28 -20.78
C LEU A 48 -25.55 16.93 -22.20
N PRO A 49 -24.51 17.61 -22.74
CA PRO A 49 -24.05 17.32 -24.09
C PRO A 49 -23.53 15.89 -24.16
N CYS A 50 -23.95 15.16 -25.19
CA CYS A 50 -23.52 13.80 -25.44
C CYS A 50 -22.00 13.71 -25.52
N LEU A 51 -21.39 12.79 -24.78
CA LEU A 51 -19.93 12.63 -24.72
C LEU A 51 -19.28 12.38 -26.10
N ARG A 52 -20.04 11.81 -27.05
CA ARG A 52 -19.51 11.42 -28.37
C ARG A 52 -19.71 12.48 -29.44
N CYS A 53 -20.92 13.05 -29.55
CA CYS A 53 -21.28 13.98 -30.63
C CYS A 53 -21.60 15.41 -30.16
N GLY A 54 -21.69 15.65 -28.85
CA GLY A 54 -22.05 16.97 -28.29
C GLY A 54 -23.54 17.32 -28.31
N TYR A 55 -24.41 16.46 -28.85
CA TYR A 55 -25.87 16.69 -28.88
C TYR A 55 -26.45 16.81 -27.46
N ASP A 56 -27.30 17.81 -27.22
CA ASP A 56 -27.89 18.04 -25.90
C ASP A 56 -28.93 16.96 -25.54
N LEU A 57 -28.72 16.28 -24.41
CA LEU A 57 -29.55 15.18 -23.95
C LEU A 57 -30.69 15.62 -23.00
N VAL A 58 -30.96 16.93 -22.92
CA VAL A 58 -32.09 17.47 -22.15
C VAL A 58 -33.41 16.85 -22.61
N GLY A 59 -34.26 16.46 -21.66
CA GLY A 59 -35.56 15.84 -21.92
C GLY A 59 -35.52 14.36 -22.33
N LEU A 60 -34.34 13.75 -22.51
CA LEU A 60 -34.22 12.30 -22.72
C LEU A 60 -34.20 11.55 -21.38
N SER A 61 -34.75 10.33 -21.36
CA SER A 61 -34.65 9.46 -20.18
C SER A 61 -33.22 8.95 -20.03
N VAL A 62 -32.79 8.69 -18.80
CA VAL A 62 -31.50 8.05 -18.47
C VAL A 62 -31.34 6.68 -19.15
N ARG A 63 -32.45 6.02 -19.48
CA ARG A 63 -32.49 4.73 -20.19
C ARG A 63 -32.35 4.84 -21.71
N ASP A 64 -32.57 6.03 -22.27
CA ASP A 64 -32.58 6.25 -23.72
C ASP A 64 -31.16 6.28 -24.31
N ARG A 65 -31.12 6.41 -25.64
CA ARG A 65 -29.91 6.59 -26.44
C ARG A 65 -29.96 7.94 -27.15
N CYS A 66 -28.81 8.57 -27.27
CA CYS A 66 -28.63 9.79 -28.05
C CYS A 66 -29.11 9.55 -29.49
N PRO A 67 -30.02 10.39 -30.02
CA PRO A 67 -30.60 10.20 -31.34
C PRO A 67 -29.57 10.37 -32.48
N GLU A 68 -28.51 11.15 -32.26
CA GLU A 68 -27.49 11.42 -33.27
C GLU A 68 -26.48 10.28 -33.45
N CYS A 69 -25.99 9.71 -32.34
CA CYS A 69 -24.86 8.78 -32.38
C CYS A 69 -25.11 7.42 -31.70
N GLY A 70 -26.31 7.22 -31.16
CA GLY A 70 -26.72 5.98 -30.48
C GLY A 70 -26.10 5.76 -29.09
N THR A 71 -25.35 6.73 -28.56
CA THR A 71 -24.71 6.63 -27.24
C THR A 71 -25.77 6.72 -26.13
N PRO A 72 -25.90 5.74 -25.22
CA PRO A 72 -26.84 5.69 -24.12
C PRO A 72 -26.58 6.85 -23.16
N VAL A 73 -27.65 7.49 -22.76
CA VAL A 73 -27.64 8.73 -21.97
C VAL A 73 -26.91 8.53 -20.64
N ARG A 74 -27.12 7.39 -19.96
CA ARG A 74 -26.39 7.03 -18.75
C ARG A 74 -24.87 6.94 -18.88
N ALA A 75 -24.32 6.61 -20.05
CA ALA A 75 -22.86 6.61 -20.22
C ALA A 75 -22.32 8.04 -20.23
N THR A 76 -23.03 8.96 -20.90
CA THR A 76 -22.74 10.40 -20.83
C THR A 76 -22.91 10.91 -19.40
N LEU A 77 -24.00 10.52 -18.73
CA LEU A 77 -24.29 10.95 -17.37
C LEU A 77 -23.25 10.46 -16.38
N LEU A 78 -22.81 9.21 -16.48
CA LEU A 78 -21.69 8.70 -15.68
C LEU A 78 -20.39 9.46 -15.96
N ALA A 79 -20.10 9.79 -17.22
CA ALA A 79 -18.90 10.54 -17.56
C ALA A 79 -18.92 12.00 -17.08
N VAL A 80 -20.09 12.63 -17.00
CA VAL A 80 -20.26 14.02 -16.54
C VAL A 80 -20.42 14.11 -15.01
N VAL A 81 -21.15 13.17 -14.41
CA VAL A 81 -21.43 13.13 -12.97
C VAL A 81 -20.29 12.50 -12.18
N ASP A 82 -19.51 11.61 -12.78
CA ASP A 82 -18.26 11.11 -12.19
C ASP A 82 -17.06 11.90 -12.76
N PRO A 83 -16.67 13.04 -12.14
CA PRO A 83 -15.48 13.78 -12.56
C PRO A 83 -14.20 12.94 -12.47
N LEU A 84 -14.25 11.77 -11.80
CA LEU A 84 -13.14 10.82 -11.68
C LEU A 84 -13.20 9.72 -12.76
N ALA A 85 -14.14 9.76 -13.70
CA ALA A 85 -14.22 8.79 -14.80
C ALA A 85 -12.95 8.78 -15.67
N ALA A 86 -12.27 9.93 -15.79
CA ALA A 86 -10.97 10.03 -16.46
C ALA A 86 -9.86 9.23 -15.75
N GLU A 87 -10.02 8.93 -14.45
CA GLU A 87 -9.11 8.06 -13.69
C GLU A 87 -9.30 6.57 -14.00
N LEU A 88 -10.41 6.17 -14.64
CA LEU A 88 -10.69 4.78 -15.03
C LEU A 88 -9.99 4.35 -16.33
N ALA A 89 -8.93 5.04 -16.74
CA ALA A 89 -8.16 4.68 -17.93
C ALA A 89 -7.69 3.21 -17.85
N PRO A 90 -7.91 2.40 -18.91
CA PRO A 90 -7.61 0.98 -18.89
C PRO A 90 -6.11 0.76 -18.68
N ILE A 91 -5.78 -0.21 -17.83
CA ILE A 91 -4.40 -0.66 -17.59
C ILE A 91 -3.99 -1.48 -18.82
N TYR A 92 -2.85 -1.16 -19.43
CA TYR A 92 -2.41 -1.83 -20.67
C TYR A 92 -2.24 -3.35 -20.50
N SER A 93 -1.71 -3.76 -19.34
CA SER A 93 -1.38 -5.15 -19.05
C SER A 93 -1.62 -5.49 -17.58
N PRO A 94 -2.88 -5.70 -17.14
CA PRO A 94 -3.21 -5.90 -15.73
C PRO A 94 -2.52 -7.13 -15.12
N ARG A 95 -2.32 -8.19 -15.92
CA ARG A 95 -1.63 -9.42 -15.49
C ARG A 95 -0.16 -9.18 -15.18
N ILE A 96 0.56 -8.45 -16.04
CA ILE A 96 1.98 -8.14 -15.86
C ILE A 96 2.16 -7.22 -14.66
N LEU A 97 1.29 -6.19 -14.53
CA LEU A 97 1.31 -5.27 -13.40
C LEU A 97 1.11 -6.00 -12.07
N PHE A 98 0.11 -6.89 -11.99
CA PHE A 98 -0.14 -7.69 -10.80
C PHE A 98 1.03 -8.64 -10.48
N ALA A 99 1.55 -9.37 -11.47
CA ALA A 99 2.69 -10.25 -11.29
C ALA A 99 3.94 -9.50 -10.79
N ALA A 100 4.21 -8.32 -11.36
CA ALA A 100 5.25 -7.40 -10.92
C ALA A 100 5.10 -7.02 -9.45
N MET A 101 3.90 -6.59 -9.03
CA MET A 101 3.62 -6.24 -7.63
C MET A 101 3.80 -7.43 -6.67
N CYS A 102 3.39 -8.64 -7.07
CA CYS A 102 3.61 -9.86 -6.30
C CYS A 102 5.11 -10.19 -6.16
N VAL A 103 5.86 -10.17 -7.26
CA VAL A 103 7.30 -10.46 -7.24
C VAL A 103 8.01 -9.43 -6.35
N TRP A 104 7.69 -8.14 -6.50
CA TRP A 104 8.25 -7.06 -5.69
C TRP A 104 8.04 -7.28 -4.18
N SER A 105 6.80 -7.48 -3.74
CA SER A 105 6.48 -7.56 -2.31
C SER A 105 7.01 -8.86 -1.69
N ILE A 106 6.87 -9.99 -2.39
CA ILE A 106 7.34 -11.30 -1.92
C ILE A 106 8.87 -11.35 -1.84
N SER A 107 9.59 -10.86 -2.86
CA SER A 107 11.06 -10.82 -2.83
C SER A 107 11.58 -9.91 -1.73
N THR A 108 10.93 -8.76 -1.50
CA THR A 108 11.27 -7.86 -0.37
C THR A 108 11.06 -8.56 0.98
N LEU A 109 9.97 -9.32 1.15
CA LEU A 109 9.72 -10.10 2.36
C LEU A 109 10.78 -11.19 2.58
N PHE A 110 11.10 -11.98 1.55
CA PHE A 110 12.14 -13.01 1.65
C PHE A 110 13.52 -12.42 1.91
N CYS A 111 13.85 -11.27 1.33
CA CYS A 111 15.07 -10.54 1.66
C CYS A 111 15.09 -10.17 3.15
N SER A 112 14.00 -9.62 3.70
CA SER A 112 13.91 -9.27 5.12
C SER A 112 14.05 -10.51 6.02
N LEU A 113 13.40 -11.63 5.68
CA LEU A 113 13.52 -12.88 6.42
C LEU A 113 14.94 -13.46 6.37
N ALA A 114 15.61 -13.41 5.21
CA ALA A 114 16.99 -13.83 5.08
C ALA A 114 17.92 -13.01 6.01
N VAL A 115 17.70 -11.70 6.10
CA VAL A 115 18.44 -10.83 7.04
C VAL A 115 18.17 -11.22 8.49
N TRP A 116 16.91 -11.46 8.86
CA TRP A 116 16.56 -11.95 10.21
C TRP A 116 17.22 -13.29 10.55
N ILE A 117 17.21 -14.24 9.61
CA ILE A 117 17.87 -15.55 9.78
C ILE A 117 19.37 -15.36 10.01
N MET A 118 20.04 -14.54 9.18
CA MET A 118 21.47 -14.25 9.36
C MET A 118 21.76 -13.66 10.75
N ARG A 119 20.96 -12.70 11.21
CA ARG A 119 21.13 -12.09 12.54
C ARG A 119 20.83 -13.08 13.67
N GLY A 120 19.79 -13.89 13.54
CA GLY A 120 19.46 -14.94 14.52
C GLY A 120 20.57 -15.98 14.65
N LEU A 121 21.18 -16.40 13.53
CA LEU A 121 22.32 -17.32 13.52
C LEU A 121 23.56 -16.70 14.15
N GLU A 122 23.82 -15.41 13.92
CA GLU A 122 24.90 -14.67 14.57
C GLU A 122 24.76 -14.74 16.11
N PHE A 123 23.56 -14.49 16.64
CA PHE A 123 23.30 -14.62 18.08
C PHE A 123 23.42 -16.06 18.59
N ALA A 124 22.91 -17.04 17.84
CA ALA A 124 22.93 -18.45 18.24
C ALA A 124 24.35 -19.03 18.28
N THR A 125 25.25 -18.51 17.44
CA THR A 125 26.62 -19.01 17.29
C THR A 125 27.66 -18.11 17.96
N ALA A 126 27.27 -17.19 18.85
CA ALA A 126 28.20 -16.28 19.52
C ALA A 126 29.38 -17.04 20.16
N GLY A 127 30.55 -17.04 19.50
CA GLY A 127 31.77 -17.77 19.90
C GLY A 127 32.04 -19.12 19.21
N GLY A 128 31.15 -19.60 18.35
CA GLY A 128 31.27 -20.86 17.60
C GLY A 128 31.70 -20.70 16.14
N PRO A 129 32.03 -21.82 15.46
CA PRO A 129 32.31 -21.81 14.03
C PRO A 129 31.08 -21.37 13.24
N GLN A 130 31.30 -20.49 12.27
CA GLN A 130 30.18 -19.96 11.48
C GLN A 130 29.65 -21.01 10.51
N PRO A 131 28.33 -21.22 10.43
CA PRO A 131 27.77 -22.12 9.45
C PRO A 131 28.00 -21.56 8.04
N ALA A 132 28.43 -22.44 7.12
CA ALA A 132 28.58 -22.11 5.70
C ALA A 132 27.31 -21.50 5.08
N LEU A 133 26.15 -21.73 5.72
CA LEU A 133 24.86 -21.14 5.36
C LEU A 133 24.89 -19.60 5.29
N ILE A 134 25.63 -18.94 6.20
CA ILE A 134 25.69 -17.48 6.26
C ILE A 134 26.34 -16.90 5.00
N GLY A 135 27.34 -17.60 4.43
CA GLY A 135 28.08 -17.14 3.26
C GLY A 135 27.24 -16.98 1.99
N TRP A 136 26.18 -17.79 1.82
CA TRP A 136 25.31 -17.68 0.64
C TRP A 136 24.06 -16.82 0.88
N LEU A 137 23.59 -16.71 2.13
CA LEU A 137 22.40 -15.95 2.49
C LEU A 137 22.55 -14.45 2.18
N GLY A 138 23.74 -13.87 2.39
CA GLY A 138 24.02 -12.46 2.09
C GLY A 138 23.86 -12.12 0.60
N PRO A 139 24.62 -12.78 -0.31
CA PRO A 139 24.45 -12.68 -1.76
C PRO A 139 23.00 -12.94 -2.22
N ALA A 140 22.33 -13.95 -1.66
CA ALA A 140 20.95 -14.26 -2.00
C ALA A 140 19.98 -13.12 -1.61
N ALA A 141 20.15 -12.52 -0.42
CA ALA A 141 19.36 -11.38 0.01
C ALA A 141 19.54 -10.16 -0.92
N ALA A 142 20.78 -9.85 -1.31
CA ALA A 142 21.07 -8.79 -2.28
C ALA A 142 20.41 -9.08 -3.65
N GLY A 143 20.48 -10.32 -4.13
CA GLY A 143 19.83 -10.75 -5.38
C GLY A 143 18.30 -10.63 -5.35
N LEU A 144 17.67 -11.05 -4.24
CA LEU A 144 16.23 -10.87 -4.01
C LEU A 144 15.83 -9.40 -4.03
N LEU A 145 16.64 -8.52 -3.44
CA LEU A 145 16.36 -7.09 -3.42
C LEU A 145 16.52 -6.44 -4.80
N ALA A 146 17.52 -6.86 -5.58
CA ALA A 146 17.67 -6.45 -6.97
C ALA A 146 16.47 -6.89 -7.83
N LEU A 147 16.01 -8.13 -7.64
CA LEU A 147 14.80 -8.64 -8.29
C LEU A 147 13.57 -7.81 -7.90
N ALA A 148 13.43 -7.43 -6.63
CA ALA A 148 12.38 -6.54 -6.17
C ALA A 148 12.39 -5.21 -6.93
N GLY A 149 13.56 -4.58 -7.07
CA GLY A 149 13.72 -3.34 -7.83
C GLY A 149 13.34 -3.47 -9.30
N VAL A 150 13.88 -4.48 -10.00
CA VAL A 150 13.61 -4.69 -11.44
C VAL A 150 12.13 -5.02 -11.69
N SER A 151 11.48 -5.72 -10.77
CA SER A 151 10.06 -6.05 -10.90
C SER A 151 9.13 -4.83 -10.89
N LEU A 152 9.59 -3.64 -10.46
CA LEU A 152 8.81 -2.41 -10.51
C LEU A 152 8.78 -1.73 -11.89
N VAL A 153 9.54 -2.19 -12.88
CA VAL A 153 9.56 -1.57 -14.23
C VAL A 153 8.16 -1.46 -14.86
N PRO A 154 7.29 -2.51 -14.83
CA PRO A 154 5.92 -2.39 -15.34
C PRO A 154 5.04 -1.41 -14.53
N VAL A 155 5.40 -1.16 -13.27
CA VAL A 155 4.69 -0.23 -12.35
C VAL A 155 5.01 1.23 -12.66
N ALA A 156 6.12 1.52 -13.37
CA ALA A 156 6.48 2.89 -13.72
C ALA A 156 5.50 3.56 -14.68
N ARG A 157 4.81 2.77 -15.54
CA ARG A 157 3.82 3.26 -16.50
C ARG A 157 2.62 2.31 -16.67
N PRO A 158 1.76 2.13 -15.66
CA PRO A 158 0.55 1.31 -15.76
C PRO A 158 -0.43 1.75 -16.86
N HIS A 159 -0.48 3.05 -17.19
CA HIS A 159 -1.30 3.61 -18.28
C HIS A 159 -0.69 4.91 -18.83
N GLY A 160 -1.10 5.33 -20.03
CA GLY A 160 -0.51 6.47 -20.75
C GLY A 160 -0.90 7.87 -20.24
N ARG A 161 -1.72 7.96 -19.17
CA ARG A 161 -2.23 9.23 -18.60
C ARG A 161 -1.68 9.53 -17.20
N LEU A 162 -0.58 8.90 -16.81
CA LEU A 162 0.05 9.22 -15.52
C LEU A 162 0.71 10.59 -15.58
N GLU A 163 0.60 11.31 -14.47
CA GLU A 163 1.41 12.51 -14.27
C GLU A 163 2.90 12.14 -14.39
N PRO A 164 3.70 12.89 -15.16
CA PRO A 164 5.11 12.57 -15.40
C PRO A 164 5.92 12.45 -14.10
N GLY A 165 5.52 13.17 -13.05
CA GLY A 165 6.13 13.10 -11.71
C GLY A 165 5.92 11.78 -10.97
N THR A 166 4.95 10.95 -11.38
CA THR A 166 4.73 9.62 -10.78
C THR A 166 5.69 8.60 -11.37
N ALA A 167 5.87 8.60 -12.70
CA ALA A 167 6.80 7.70 -13.38
C ALA A 167 8.26 7.94 -12.94
N SER A 168 8.65 9.21 -12.78
CA SER A 168 10.00 9.55 -12.27
C SER A 168 10.21 9.06 -10.84
N GLY A 169 9.21 9.18 -9.96
CA GLY A 169 9.26 8.65 -8.60
C GLY A 169 9.51 7.13 -8.54
N VAL A 170 8.89 6.35 -9.44
CA VAL A 170 9.15 4.91 -9.55
C VAL A 170 10.55 4.63 -10.05
N MET A 171 11.03 5.36 -11.06
CA MET A 171 12.39 5.19 -11.56
C MET A 171 13.44 5.47 -10.48
N VAL A 172 13.23 6.52 -9.67
CA VAL A 172 14.07 6.80 -8.50
C VAL A 172 14.02 5.66 -7.50
N ALA A 173 12.85 5.10 -7.21
CA ALA A 173 12.71 3.93 -6.33
C ALA A 173 13.44 2.69 -6.88
N ILE A 174 13.37 2.43 -8.19
CA ILE A 174 14.10 1.33 -8.85
C ILE A 174 15.61 1.49 -8.66
N VAL A 175 16.14 2.69 -8.92
CA VAL A 175 17.57 2.99 -8.72
C VAL A 175 17.95 2.82 -7.25
N ALA A 176 17.13 3.32 -6.33
CA ALA A 176 17.34 3.16 -4.89
C ALA A 176 17.37 1.67 -4.47
N TYR A 177 16.51 0.82 -5.03
CA TYR A 177 16.56 -0.63 -4.81
C TYR A 177 17.90 -1.24 -5.23
N LEU A 178 18.39 -0.88 -6.42
CA LEU A 178 19.68 -1.37 -6.92
C LEU A 178 20.85 -0.86 -6.06
N CYS A 179 20.77 0.39 -5.57
CA CYS A 179 21.73 0.93 -4.62
C CYS A 179 21.73 0.13 -3.32
N ILE A 180 20.58 -0.18 -2.72
CA ILE A 180 20.53 -1.00 -1.49
C ILE A 180 21.04 -2.41 -1.76
N ALA A 181 20.70 -3.01 -2.91
CA ALA A 181 21.22 -4.34 -3.26
C ALA A 181 22.75 -4.35 -3.31
N ALA A 182 23.36 -3.32 -3.91
CA ALA A 182 24.82 -3.14 -3.90
C ALA A 182 25.36 -2.92 -2.48
N LEU A 183 24.75 -2.04 -1.68
CA LEU A 183 25.15 -1.79 -0.29
C LEU A 183 25.10 -3.06 0.57
N LEU A 184 24.04 -3.86 0.43
CA LEU A 184 23.91 -5.16 1.10
C LEU A 184 24.98 -6.13 0.63
N TRP A 185 25.22 -6.21 -0.68
CA TRP A 185 26.31 -7.04 -1.22
C TRP A 185 27.66 -6.66 -0.60
N PHE A 186 28.01 -5.37 -0.59
CA PHE A 186 29.27 -4.89 0.02
C PHE A 186 29.32 -5.13 1.53
N THR A 187 28.19 -5.00 2.22
CA THR A 187 28.09 -5.28 3.66
C THR A 187 28.37 -6.76 3.91
N PHE A 188 27.70 -7.68 3.21
CA PHE A 188 27.82 -9.11 3.47
C PHE A 188 29.13 -9.73 2.97
N THR A 189 29.56 -9.38 1.76
CA THR A 189 30.76 -9.98 1.15
C THR A 189 32.06 -9.27 1.54
N GLY A 190 31.99 -7.99 1.90
CA GLY A 190 33.15 -7.19 2.26
C GLY A 190 33.33 -7.08 3.78
N VAL A 191 32.33 -6.51 4.46
CA VAL A 191 32.43 -6.19 5.89
C VAL A 191 32.18 -7.43 6.75
N ASP A 192 31.04 -8.11 6.58
CA ASP A 192 30.66 -9.26 7.40
C ASP A 192 31.60 -10.45 7.17
N ALA A 193 32.18 -10.60 5.97
CA ALA A 193 33.18 -11.64 5.71
C ALA A 193 34.48 -11.46 6.52
N GLN A 194 34.83 -10.23 6.90
CA GLN A 194 36.04 -9.93 7.67
C GLN A 194 35.77 -9.95 9.18
N THR A 195 34.61 -9.43 9.59
CA THR A 195 34.22 -9.26 11.00
C THR A 195 32.80 -9.76 11.20
N PRO A 196 32.60 -11.06 11.47
CA PRO A 196 31.28 -11.64 11.33
C PRO A 196 30.48 -11.65 12.65
N THR A 197 31.02 -11.12 13.76
CA THR A 197 30.39 -11.07 15.09
C THR A 197 30.25 -9.63 15.59
N ILE A 198 29.17 -8.96 15.21
CA ILE A 198 28.93 -7.54 15.49
C ILE A 198 28.40 -7.34 16.90
N PHE A 199 27.42 -8.14 17.29
CA PHE A 199 26.80 -7.97 18.60
C PHE A 199 27.56 -8.71 19.70
N ALA A 200 28.41 -9.66 19.34
CA ALA A 200 29.16 -10.47 20.31
C ALA A 200 30.59 -9.98 20.55
N SER A 201 31.26 -9.33 19.57
CA SER A 201 32.62 -8.81 19.77
C SER A 201 32.59 -7.32 20.14
N ALA A 202 33.28 -6.95 21.22
CA ALA A 202 33.44 -5.56 21.64
C ALA A 202 34.51 -4.82 20.83
N THR A 203 35.27 -5.54 19.99
CA THR A 203 36.50 -5.06 19.36
C THR A 203 36.39 -4.80 17.85
N ALA A 204 35.29 -5.20 17.21
CA ALA A 204 35.08 -5.02 15.77
C ALA A 204 34.02 -3.95 15.48
N ASP A 205 34.18 -2.75 16.05
CA ASP A 205 33.33 -1.61 15.70
C ASP A 205 33.83 -0.97 14.39
N ASP A 206 33.37 -1.48 13.26
CA ASP A 206 33.61 -0.86 11.96
C ASP A 206 32.52 0.18 11.69
N GLY A 207 32.79 1.46 12.01
CA GLY A 207 31.89 2.57 11.72
C GLY A 207 31.41 2.62 10.26
N ARG A 208 32.19 2.04 9.32
CA ARG A 208 31.80 1.84 7.93
C ARG A 208 30.51 1.02 7.80
N ARG A 209 30.34 -0.04 8.60
CA ARG A 209 29.13 -0.87 8.60
C ARG A 209 27.90 -0.03 8.92
N THR A 210 27.96 0.75 10.00
CA THR A 210 26.84 1.56 10.45
C THR A 210 26.52 2.65 9.43
N MET A 211 27.53 3.24 8.78
CA MET A 211 27.32 4.14 7.64
C MET A 211 26.60 3.46 6.46
N LEU A 212 26.99 2.24 6.08
CA LEU A 212 26.32 1.47 5.02
C LEU A 212 24.86 1.15 5.37
N ARG A 213 24.57 0.87 6.64
CA ARG A 213 23.21 0.65 7.14
C ARG A 213 22.37 1.92 7.10
N LEU A 214 22.91 3.06 7.54
CA LEU A 214 22.24 4.36 7.43
C LEU A 214 21.96 4.74 5.97
N ALA A 215 22.92 4.51 5.07
CA ALA A 215 22.72 4.72 3.64
C ALA A 215 21.60 3.82 3.07
N SER A 216 21.54 2.56 3.52
CA SER A 216 20.47 1.62 3.15
C SER A 216 19.10 2.07 3.70
N GLY A 217 19.05 2.56 4.93
CA GLY A 217 17.84 3.13 5.54
C GLY A 217 17.34 4.38 4.78
N ALA A 218 18.24 5.29 4.42
CA ALA A 218 17.92 6.46 3.62
C ALA A 218 17.37 6.09 2.23
N ALA A 219 18.01 5.15 1.55
CA ALA A 219 17.52 4.64 0.27
C ALA A 219 16.16 3.93 0.40
N THR A 220 15.91 3.23 1.52
CA THR A 220 14.60 2.62 1.82
C THR A 220 13.52 3.69 1.97
N ALA A 221 13.82 4.80 2.65
CA ALA A 221 12.90 5.94 2.75
C ALA A 221 12.60 6.55 1.37
N VAL A 222 13.60 6.68 0.50
CA VAL A 222 13.42 7.12 -0.90
C VAL A 222 12.49 6.18 -1.67
N ILE A 223 12.62 4.86 -1.51
CA ILE A 223 11.72 3.87 -2.12
C ILE A 223 10.28 4.09 -1.64
N VAL A 224 10.07 4.19 -0.33
CA VAL A 224 8.73 4.38 0.26
C VAL A 224 8.07 5.66 -0.25
N LEU A 225 8.82 6.76 -0.29
CA LEU A 225 8.34 8.05 -0.82
C LEU A 225 8.04 7.98 -2.32
N GLY A 226 8.93 7.38 -3.11
CA GLY A 226 8.76 7.24 -4.56
C GLY A 226 7.54 6.40 -4.93
N LEU A 227 7.30 5.30 -4.21
CA LEU A 227 6.16 4.41 -4.44
C LEU A 227 4.84 4.96 -3.89
N SER A 228 4.88 5.83 -2.87
CA SER A 228 3.66 6.40 -2.25
C SER A 228 2.73 7.09 -3.25
N ARG A 229 3.30 7.74 -4.29
CA ARG A 229 2.52 8.43 -5.33
C ARG A 229 1.74 7.47 -6.21
N VAL A 230 2.39 6.37 -6.63
CA VAL A 230 1.74 5.31 -7.42
C VAL A 230 0.63 4.65 -6.62
N TRP A 231 0.88 4.34 -5.35
CA TRP A 231 -0.13 3.70 -4.50
C TRP A 231 -1.36 4.58 -4.32
N LYS A 232 -1.19 5.87 -4.08
CA LYS A 232 -2.32 6.82 -4.03
C LYS A 232 -3.12 6.82 -5.34
N SER A 233 -2.45 6.79 -6.48
CA SER A 233 -3.11 6.73 -7.80
C SER A 233 -3.85 5.40 -8.05
N LEU A 234 -3.29 4.27 -7.65
CA LEU A 234 -3.97 2.98 -7.76
C LEU A 234 -5.12 2.84 -6.75
N GLN A 235 -4.99 3.44 -5.57
CA GLN A 235 -6.02 3.47 -4.54
C GLN A 235 -7.23 4.32 -4.95
N SER A 236 -7.02 5.48 -5.58
CA SER A 236 -8.13 6.35 -6.00
C SER A 236 -9.11 5.64 -6.93
N ARG A 237 -8.64 4.64 -7.68
CA ARG A 237 -9.43 3.81 -8.62
C ARG A 237 -10.26 2.72 -7.95
N SER A 238 -9.92 2.33 -6.73
CA SER A 238 -10.61 1.23 -6.05
C SER A 238 -11.81 1.77 -5.28
N VAL A 239 -13.02 1.47 -5.74
CA VAL A 239 -14.27 1.77 -5.01
C VAL A 239 -14.26 1.14 -3.62
N LEU A 240 -13.68 -0.05 -3.49
CA LEU A 240 -13.42 -0.74 -2.21
C LEU A 240 -12.60 0.13 -1.24
N MET A 241 -11.57 0.83 -1.72
CA MET A 241 -10.75 1.75 -0.92
C MET A 241 -11.49 3.05 -0.55
N ARG A 242 -12.45 3.49 -1.37
CA ARG A 242 -13.30 4.65 -1.06
C ARG A 242 -14.32 4.34 0.03
N SER A 243 -14.79 3.09 0.10
CA SER A 243 -15.76 2.64 1.11
C SER A 243 -15.20 2.55 2.55
N GLY A 244 -13.92 2.87 2.78
CA GLY A 244 -13.29 2.81 4.10
C GLY A 244 -13.12 1.40 4.69
N ARG A 245 -13.50 0.35 3.95
CA ARG A 245 -13.46 -1.05 4.42
C ARG A 245 -12.06 -1.68 4.44
N LEU A 246 -11.08 -1.03 3.82
CA LEU A 246 -9.70 -1.49 3.83
C LEU A 246 -8.89 -0.54 4.70
N ASP A 247 -8.41 -1.07 5.83
CA ASP A 247 -7.47 -0.37 6.70
C ASP A 247 -6.20 -0.07 5.92
N ARG A 248 -5.69 1.15 6.04
CA ARG A 248 -4.61 1.65 5.20
C ARG A 248 -3.31 1.54 5.98
N GLN A 249 -2.37 0.78 5.46
CA GLN A 249 -1.01 0.93 5.91
C GLN A 249 -0.52 2.35 5.57
N SER A 250 -0.28 3.15 6.59
CA SER A 250 0.07 4.55 6.41
C SER A 250 1.55 4.67 6.00
N THR A 251 1.84 5.40 4.92
CA THR A 251 3.23 5.74 4.55
C THR A 251 4.04 6.32 5.72
N PRO A 252 3.46 7.18 6.60
CA PRO A 252 4.15 7.67 7.79
C PRO A 252 4.59 6.55 8.74
N SER A 253 3.81 5.48 8.93
CA SER A 253 4.19 4.37 9.82
C SER A 253 5.47 3.65 9.36
N LEU A 254 5.60 3.40 8.05
CA LEU A 254 6.81 2.80 7.47
C LEU A 254 8.01 3.72 7.62
N LEU A 255 7.85 5.02 7.38
CA LEU A 255 8.92 6.01 7.56
C LEU A 255 9.33 6.14 9.03
N ALA A 256 8.38 6.08 9.96
CA ALA A 256 8.66 6.07 11.40
C ALA A 256 9.47 4.84 11.81
N ALA A 257 9.14 3.65 11.30
CA ALA A 257 9.91 2.43 11.55
C ALA A 257 11.36 2.55 11.05
N ILE A 258 11.56 3.11 9.86
CA ILE A 258 12.90 3.40 9.29
C ILE A 258 13.64 4.41 10.17
N ALA A 259 12.97 5.49 10.61
CA ALA A 259 13.56 6.52 11.45
C ALA A 259 13.97 5.98 12.82
N ILE A 260 13.17 5.10 13.44
CA ILE A 260 13.51 4.43 14.71
C ILE A 260 14.79 3.59 14.56
N ALA A 261 14.88 2.79 13.49
CA ALA A 261 16.08 1.99 13.23
C ALA A 261 17.32 2.88 12.98
N ALA A 262 17.17 3.93 12.19
CA ALA A 262 18.24 4.88 11.90
C ALA A 262 18.69 5.66 13.15
N ALA A 263 17.77 6.01 14.06
CA ALA A 263 18.10 6.65 15.32
C ALA A 263 19.01 5.75 16.18
N GLY A 264 18.72 4.44 16.25
CA GLY A 264 19.59 3.49 16.93
C GLY A 264 21.00 3.41 16.31
N ASP A 265 21.09 3.42 14.97
CA ASP A 265 22.38 3.45 14.26
C ASP A 265 23.16 4.77 14.47
N ILE A 266 22.47 5.91 14.57
CA ILE A 266 23.09 7.22 14.87
C ILE A 266 23.61 7.25 16.30
N ILE A 267 22.82 6.80 17.29
CA ILE A 267 23.26 6.72 18.69
C ILE A 267 24.49 5.82 18.79
N TRP A 268 24.51 4.68 18.10
CA TRP A 268 25.68 3.80 18.03
C TRP A 268 26.94 4.52 17.50
N LEU A 269 26.81 5.33 16.44
CA LEU A 269 27.93 6.07 15.86
C LEU A 269 28.42 7.23 16.73
N LEU A 270 27.51 7.91 17.44
CA LEU A 270 27.86 9.08 18.26
C LEU A 270 28.54 8.68 19.57
N PHE A 271 28.08 7.58 20.16
CA PHE A 271 28.57 7.08 21.44
C PHE A 271 29.44 5.84 21.25
N LYS A 272 30.28 5.83 20.20
CA LYS A 272 31.22 4.74 19.94
C LYS A 272 31.82 4.31 21.27
N PRO A 273 31.52 3.09 21.76
CA PRO A 273 32.00 2.65 23.05
C PRO A 273 33.50 2.47 22.88
N GLU A 274 34.26 3.49 23.22
CA GLU A 274 35.70 3.55 23.05
C GLU A 274 36.34 2.62 24.07
N GLN A 275 36.25 1.30 23.84
CA GLN A 275 36.78 0.21 24.67
C GLN A 275 36.44 0.27 26.17
N ASP A 276 35.60 1.22 26.57
CA ASP A 276 35.39 1.55 27.95
C ASP A 276 34.33 0.59 28.47
N THR A 277 34.74 -0.29 29.37
CA THR A 277 33.87 -1.26 30.05
C THR A 277 32.92 -0.57 31.04
N SER A 278 32.68 0.73 30.89
CA SER A 278 31.82 1.53 31.74
C SER A 278 30.36 1.08 31.59
N ILE A 279 29.62 1.19 32.70
CA ILE A 279 28.19 0.85 32.76
C ILE A 279 27.40 1.71 31.76
N GLU A 280 27.81 2.97 31.58
CA GLU A 280 27.19 3.90 30.64
C GLU A 280 27.28 3.43 29.19
N GLY A 281 28.47 2.99 28.73
CA GLY A 281 28.66 2.44 27.39
C GLY A 281 27.81 1.19 27.13
N SER A 282 27.65 0.34 28.15
CA SER A 282 26.80 -0.86 28.08
C SER A 282 25.31 -0.50 27.91
N LEU A 283 24.82 0.52 28.62
CA LEU A 283 23.43 0.98 28.50
C LEU A 283 23.14 1.57 27.11
N VAL A 284 24.03 2.44 26.61
CA VAL A 284 23.87 3.04 25.27
C VAL A 284 23.87 1.97 24.18
N ARG A 285 24.72 0.95 24.32
CA ARG A 285 24.76 -0.20 23.42
C ARG A 285 23.41 -0.95 23.40
N ILE A 286 22.86 -1.27 24.57
CA ILE A 286 21.58 -1.98 24.71
C ILE A 286 20.45 -1.18 24.09
N ILE A 287 20.38 0.13 24.38
CA ILE A 287 19.36 1.03 23.84
C ILE A 287 19.44 1.09 22.31
N SER A 288 20.64 1.24 21.76
CA SER A 288 20.86 1.31 20.31
C SER A 288 20.43 0.01 19.61
N ILE A 289 20.83 -1.15 20.15
CA ILE A 289 20.43 -2.47 19.64
C ILE A 289 18.90 -2.64 19.70
N ALA A 290 18.28 -2.24 20.81
CA ALA A 290 16.83 -2.33 20.99
C ALA A 290 16.10 -1.48 19.96
N LEU A 291 16.51 -0.22 19.74
CA LEU A 291 15.92 0.67 18.73
C LEU A 291 16.06 0.10 17.31
N ILE A 292 17.26 -0.38 16.95
CA ILE A 292 17.51 -1.04 15.66
C ILE A 292 16.59 -2.25 15.48
N GLY A 293 16.50 -3.11 16.49
CA GLY A 293 15.69 -4.33 16.46
C GLY A 293 14.21 -4.03 16.33
N VAL A 294 13.68 -3.11 17.14
CA VAL A 294 12.27 -2.69 17.11
C VAL A 294 11.93 -2.03 15.77
N GLY A 295 12.74 -1.09 15.29
CA GLY A 295 12.52 -0.44 13.99
C GLY A 295 12.53 -1.44 12.83
N SER A 296 13.47 -2.39 12.84
CA SER A 296 13.54 -3.47 11.84
C SER A 296 12.34 -4.40 11.90
N MET A 297 11.87 -4.75 13.10
CA MET A 297 10.69 -5.61 13.28
C MET A 297 9.42 -4.93 12.78
N LEU A 298 9.22 -3.65 13.12
CA LEU A 298 8.10 -2.85 12.62
C LEU A 298 8.12 -2.74 11.09
N LEU A 299 9.31 -2.56 10.50
CA LEU A 299 9.46 -2.55 9.04
C LEU A 299 9.08 -3.90 8.41
N THR A 300 9.49 -5.03 8.99
CA THR A 300 9.12 -6.37 8.52
C THR A 300 7.61 -6.60 8.62
N VAL A 301 6.97 -6.25 9.74
CA VAL A 301 5.51 -6.31 9.89
C VAL A 301 4.84 -5.46 8.81
N GLY A 302 5.39 -4.28 8.55
CA GLY A 302 4.95 -3.43 7.47
C GLY A 302 5.05 -4.09 6.09
N ILE A 303 6.14 -4.79 5.79
CA ILE A 303 6.31 -5.51 4.51
C ILE A 303 5.29 -6.66 4.39
N VAL A 304 4.99 -7.37 5.47
CA VAL A 304 3.95 -8.42 5.49
C VAL A 304 2.58 -7.83 5.15
N ALA A 305 2.23 -6.67 5.73
CA ALA A 305 0.99 -5.96 5.40
C ALA A 305 0.92 -5.60 3.90
N ILE A 306 2.02 -5.09 3.32
CA ILE A 306 2.10 -4.81 1.87
C ILE A 306 1.83 -6.08 1.04
N VAL A 307 2.39 -7.23 1.41
CA VAL A 307 2.15 -8.50 0.69
C VAL A 307 0.67 -8.88 0.73
N ILE A 308 0.03 -8.77 1.90
CA ILE A 308 -1.40 -9.05 2.08
C ILE A 308 -2.23 -8.09 1.21
N ASP A 309 -1.90 -6.80 1.18
CA ASP A 309 -2.61 -5.80 0.40
C ASP A 309 -2.48 -6.04 -1.11
N VAL A 310 -1.29 -6.40 -1.59
CA VAL A 310 -1.09 -6.79 -3.00
C VAL A 310 -1.99 -7.97 -3.37
N ILE A 311 -2.08 -8.99 -2.51
CA ILE A 311 -2.96 -10.16 -2.75
C ILE A 311 -4.44 -9.73 -2.77
N LYS A 312 -4.87 -8.88 -1.83
CA LYS A 312 -6.24 -8.36 -1.76
C LYS A 312 -6.60 -7.49 -2.97
N LEU A 313 -5.63 -6.84 -3.60
CA LEU A 313 -5.84 -6.02 -4.80
C LEU A 313 -6.03 -6.85 -6.09
N ARG A 314 -5.73 -8.16 -6.07
CA ARG A 314 -5.87 -9.06 -7.22
C ARG A 314 -7.20 -8.92 -7.99
N PRO A 315 -8.39 -9.08 -7.36
CA PRO A 315 -9.67 -9.01 -8.08
C PRO A 315 -9.91 -7.63 -8.69
N VAL A 316 -9.39 -6.56 -8.08
CA VAL A 316 -9.54 -5.17 -8.56
C VAL A 316 -8.65 -4.93 -9.77
N ILE A 317 -7.40 -5.37 -9.74
CA ILE A 317 -6.43 -5.17 -10.84
C ILE A 317 -6.78 -6.05 -12.05
N LEU A 318 -7.24 -7.29 -11.81
CA LEU A 318 -7.55 -8.25 -12.88
C LEU A 318 -8.97 -8.13 -13.43
N ALA A 319 -9.84 -7.32 -12.81
CA ALA A 319 -11.16 -7.07 -13.35
C ALA A 319 -11.05 -6.50 -14.78
N ALA A 320 -11.81 -7.10 -15.71
CA ALA A 320 -11.93 -6.54 -17.04
C ALA A 320 -12.51 -5.11 -16.94
N PRO A 321 -12.07 -4.17 -17.78
CA PRO A 321 -12.70 -2.86 -17.83
C PRO A 321 -14.19 -3.06 -18.09
N LEU A 322 -15.04 -2.39 -17.30
CA LEU A 322 -16.50 -2.43 -17.48
C LEU A 322 -16.80 -2.05 -18.92
N THR A 323 -17.27 -3.02 -19.70
CA THR A 323 -17.65 -2.71 -21.07
C THR A 323 -18.95 -1.94 -21.02
N PHE A 324 -19.14 -1.07 -22.01
CA PHE A 324 -20.38 -0.35 -22.15
C PHE A 324 -21.60 -1.28 -22.32
N ASP A 325 -21.40 -2.48 -22.87
CA ASP A 325 -22.40 -3.54 -22.92
C ASP A 325 -22.79 -4.04 -21.53
N ASP A 326 -21.83 -4.18 -20.61
CA ASP A 326 -22.12 -4.55 -19.22
C ASP A 326 -22.91 -3.46 -18.50
N MET A 327 -22.62 -2.20 -18.82
CA MET A 327 -23.46 -1.12 -18.34
C MET A 327 -24.84 -1.20 -18.99
N THR A 328 -24.95 -1.40 -20.32
CA THR A 328 -26.19 -1.27 -21.13
C THR A 328 -27.16 -2.42 -21.04
N ARG A 329 -26.71 -3.60 -20.62
CA ARG A 329 -27.61 -4.70 -20.31
C ARG A 329 -28.52 -4.31 -19.14
N PRO A 330 -29.87 -4.31 -19.34
CA PRO A 330 -30.81 -4.26 -18.25
C PRO A 330 -30.44 -5.40 -17.30
N ASP A 331 -30.31 -5.08 -16.01
CA ASP A 331 -29.78 -5.95 -14.96
C ASP A 331 -30.75 -7.12 -14.68
N SER A 332 -30.96 -8.00 -15.66
CA SER A 332 -31.88 -9.14 -15.59
C SER A 332 -31.38 -10.25 -14.67
N ARG A 333 -30.16 -10.10 -14.11
CA ARG A 333 -29.55 -11.02 -13.15
C ARG A 333 -29.64 -10.57 -11.69
N ARG A 334 -30.21 -9.40 -11.36
CA ARG A 334 -30.66 -9.11 -9.98
C ARG A 334 -32.01 -9.75 -9.64
N GLY A 335 -32.45 -10.73 -10.44
CA GLY A 335 -33.58 -11.57 -10.12
C GLY A 335 -33.21 -12.58 -9.05
N THR A 336 -33.74 -12.35 -7.85
CA THR A 336 -33.82 -13.28 -6.70
C THR A 336 -32.50 -13.50 -5.96
N PRO A 337 -32.30 -12.91 -4.75
CA PRO A 337 -31.44 -13.59 -3.77
C PRO A 337 -31.91 -15.05 -3.70
N PRO A 338 -31.01 -16.06 -3.63
CA PRO A 338 -31.44 -17.43 -3.44
C PRO A 338 -32.33 -17.41 -2.21
N SER A 339 -33.64 -17.56 -2.41
CA SER A 339 -34.56 -17.77 -1.33
C SER A 339 -34.01 -19.01 -0.66
N ALA A 340 -33.39 -18.82 0.50
CA ALA A 340 -33.08 -19.90 1.39
C ALA A 340 -34.44 -20.54 1.69
N SER A 341 -34.78 -21.55 0.89
CA SER A 341 -35.81 -22.51 1.21
C SER A 341 -35.28 -23.18 2.48
N ARG A 342 -35.56 -22.56 3.62
CA ARG A 342 -35.68 -23.24 4.90
C ARG A 342 -36.67 -24.35 4.64
N GLY A 343 -36.16 -25.53 4.30
CA GLY A 343 -36.87 -26.76 4.53
C GLY A 343 -37.11 -26.81 6.03
N SER A 344 -38.31 -26.44 6.44
CA SER A 344 -38.83 -26.75 7.76
C SER A 344 -38.84 -28.28 7.91
N PRO A 345 -38.18 -28.87 8.92
CA PRO A 345 -38.41 -30.25 9.29
C PRO A 345 -39.71 -30.30 10.11
N LEU A 346 -40.85 -30.33 9.42
CA LEU A 346 -42.07 -30.97 9.91
C LEU A 346 -42.04 -32.34 9.21
N GLY A 347 -41.77 -33.45 9.87
CA GLY A 347 -42.62 -34.00 10.90
C GLY A 347 -43.65 -34.90 10.23
N SER A 348 -43.39 -36.21 10.16
CA SER A 348 -44.42 -37.25 9.99
C SER A 348 -43.87 -38.62 10.39
N ASP A 349 -44.42 -39.11 11.49
CA ASP A 349 -44.97 -40.46 11.68
C ASP A 349 -44.06 -41.69 11.55
N SER A 350 -43.70 -42.23 12.71
CA SER A 350 -43.78 -43.66 13.07
C SER A 350 -43.77 -43.81 14.59
#